data_AF-A0A2Z2RGR0-F1
#
_entry.id   AF-A0A2Z2RGR0-F1
#
_cell.length_a   1.000
_cell.length_b   1.000
_cell.length_c   1.000
_cell.angle_alpha   90.00
_cell.angle_beta   90.00
_cell.angle_gamma   90.00
#
_symmetry.space_group_name_H-M   'P 1'
#
loop_
_entity.id
_entity.type
_entity.pdbx_description
1 polymer ?
#
loop_
_entity_poly.entity_id
_entity_poly.type
_entity_poly.pdbx_seq_one_letter_code
_entity_poly.pdbx_strand_id
1 'polypeptide(L)'
;IFLIARFLPLFIAIPYIMNFISFIGLITVILGATLAIAQKDIKKGLAYSTMSQLGYMVVSLGMGSYRAALFHLINHAYSKALLFLGSGSIIHSMEGIVGYSPNQSQNIVLMGGLKKHIPITQIAFLVGTLSLCGIPPFACFWSKDEILNDSWLYSPI
;
A
#
# COMPACT_ATOMS: atom_id res chain seq x y z
N ILE A 1 -6.76 0.61 -11.92
CA ILE A 1 -5.43 0.96 -12.47
C ILE A 1 -5.29 0.52 -13.91
N PHE A 2 -5.23 -0.79 -14.22
CA PHE A 2 -5.09 -1.29 -15.61
C PHE A 2 -6.09 -0.66 -16.59
N LEU A 3 -7.39 -0.66 -16.25
CA LEU A 3 -8.44 -0.06 -17.08
C LEU A 3 -8.18 1.43 -17.34
N ILE A 4 -7.87 2.19 -16.28
CA ILE A 4 -7.61 3.63 -16.37
C ILE A 4 -6.38 3.89 -17.25
N ALA A 5 -5.31 3.12 -17.08
CA ALA A 5 -4.10 3.23 -17.89
C ALA A 5 -4.36 2.91 -19.37
N ARG A 6 -5.26 1.96 -19.67
CA ARG A 6 -5.60 1.61 -21.06
C ARG A 6 -6.44 2.68 -21.76
N PHE A 7 -7.33 3.34 -21.02
CA PHE A 7 -8.16 4.44 -21.53
C PHE A 7 -7.51 5.82 -21.37
N LEU A 8 -6.26 5.88 -20.91
CA LEU A 8 -5.54 7.13 -20.67
C LEU A 8 -5.46 8.04 -21.91
N PRO A 9 -5.27 7.53 -23.15
CA PRO A 9 -5.35 8.38 -24.36
C PRO A 9 -6.69 9.10 -24.52
N LEU A 10 -7.80 8.51 -24.07
CA LEU A 10 -9.12 9.13 -24.09
C LEU A 10 -9.26 10.16 -22.97
N PHE A 11 -8.76 9.86 -21.77
CA PHE A 11 -8.86 10.77 -20.63
C PHE A 11 -7.99 12.02 -20.76
N ILE A 12 -6.83 11.94 -21.42
CA ILE A 12 -6.00 13.11 -21.72
C ILE A 12 -6.77 14.15 -22.56
N ALA A 13 -7.65 13.69 -23.47
CA ALA A 13 -8.45 14.59 -24.29
C ALA A 13 -9.52 15.36 -23.48
N ILE A 14 -9.81 14.93 -22.25
CA ILE A 14 -10.84 15.51 -21.38
C ILE A 14 -10.23 15.84 -20.00
N PRO A 15 -9.60 17.02 -19.84
CA PRO A 15 -8.87 17.40 -18.62
C PRO A 15 -9.72 17.35 -17.34
N TYR A 16 -11.02 17.62 -17.44
CA TYR A 16 -11.95 17.53 -16.31
C TYR A 16 -11.99 16.12 -15.69
N ILE A 17 -11.95 15.07 -16.52
CA ILE A 17 -11.96 13.68 -16.04
C ILE A 17 -10.64 13.34 -15.34
N MET A 18 -9.51 13.83 -15.86
CA MET A 18 -8.18 13.63 -15.26
C MET A 18 -8.14 14.20 -13.83
N ASN A 19 -8.59 15.45 -13.66
CA ASN A 19 -8.72 16.10 -12.36
C ASN A 19 -9.68 15.38 -11.41
N PHE A 20 -10.79 14.86 -11.94
CA PHE A 20 -11.73 14.10 -11.12
C PHE A 20 -11.14 12.77 -10.62
N ILE A 21 -10.38 12.07 -11.47
CA ILE A 21 -9.66 10.84 -11.12
C ILE A 21 -8.62 11.12 -10.03
N SER A 22 -7.80 12.18 -10.19
CA SER A 22 -6.80 12.54 -9.19
C SER A 22 -7.44 12.95 -7.86
N PHE A 23 -8.55 13.69 -7.90
CA PHE A 23 -9.30 14.09 -6.71
C PHE A 23 -9.85 12.88 -5.92
N ILE A 24 -10.47 11.93 -6.60
CA ILE A 24 -10.92 10.67 -5.96
C ILE A 24 -9.72 9.90 -5.39
N GLY A 25 -8.62 9.82 -6.15
CA GLY A 25 -7.38 9.21 -5.70
C GLY A 25 -6.91 9.81 -4.37
N LEU A 26 -6.88 11.14 -4.26
CA LEU A 26 -6.41 11.85 -3.08
C LEU A 26 -7.30 11.58 -1.85
N ILE A 27 -8.63 11.58 -2.02
CA ILE A 27 -9.57 11.18 -0.95
C ILE A 27 -9.28 9.75 -0.49
N THR A 28 -9.09 8.81 -1.42
CA THR A 28 -8.82 7.41 -1.07
C THR A 28 -7.49 7.21 -0.34
N VAL A 29 -6.44 7.99 -0.68
CA VAL A 29 -5.16 7.97 0.04
C VAL A 29 -5.37 8.31 1.51
N ILE A 30 -6.05 9.41 1.78
CA ILE A 30 -6.26 9.96 3.13
C ILE A 30 -7.17 9.03 3.95
N LEU A 31 -8.30 8.60 3.38
CA LEU A 31 -9.24 7.70 4.06
C LEU A 31 -8.59 6.35 4.37
N GLY A 32 -7.86 5.76 3.41
CA GLY A 32 -7.16 4.50 3.64
C GLY A 32 -6.09 4.60 4.73
N ALA A 33 -5.30 5.67 4.73
CA ALA A 33 -4.23 5.87 5.71
C ALA A 33 -4.78 6.06 7.14
N THR A 34 -5.80 6.91 7.29
CA THR A 34 -6.43 7.19 8.60
C THR A 34 -7.13 5.96 9.18
N LEU A 35 -7.88 5.22 8.36
CA LEU A 35 -8.55 4.00 8.80
C LEU A 35 -7.56 2.89 9.15
N ALA A 36 -6.41 2.81 8.48
CA ALA A 36 -5.36 1.83 8.78
C ALA A 36 -4.77 2.02 10.18
N ILE A 37 -4.56 3.26 10.63
CA ILE A 37 -4.02 3.57 11.97
C ILE A 37 -4.98 3.10 13.07
N ALA A 38 -6.29 3.18 12.83
CA ALA A 38 -7.31 2.77 13.80
C ALA A 38 -7.52 1.25 13.88
N GLN A 39 -6.95 0.45 12.97
CA GLN A 39 -7.17 -0.99 12.97
C GLN A 39 -6.33 -1.71 14.03
N LYS A 40 -6.99 -2.57 14.80
CA LYS A 40 -6.33 -3.53 15.71
C LYS A 40 -6.05 -4.88 15.04
N ASP A 41 -6.67 -5.15 13.90
CA ASP A 41 -6.53 -6.39 13.14
C ASP A 41 -5.44 -6.25 12.08
N ILE A 42 -4.46 -7.17 12.08
CA ILE A 42 -3.30 -7.12 11.18
C ILE A 42 -3.69 -7.19 9.71
N LYS A 43 -4.67 -8.02 9.33
CA LYS A 43 -5.09 -8.18 7.94
C LYS A 43 -5.90 -6.98 7.48
N LYS A 44 -6.78 -6.45 8.33
CA LYS A 44 -7.53 -5.23 8.03
C LYS A 44 -6.61 -4.02 7.90
N GLY A 45 -5.62 -3.87 8.78
CA GLY A 45 -4.62 -2.81 8.66
C GLY A 45 -3.84 -2.88 7.34
N LEU A 46 -3.46 -4.09 6.91
CA LEU A 46 -2.80 -4.31 5.62
C LEU A 46 -3.71 -4.02 4.42
N ALA A 47 -5.01 -4.27 4.53
CA ALA A 47 -6.00 -3.97 3.51
C ALA A 47 -6.29 -2.46 3.39
N TYR A 48 -6.40 -1.72 4.49
CA TYR A 48 -6.57 -0.26 4.40
C TYR A 48 -5.32 0.43 3.85
N SER A 49 -4.13 -0.12 4.13
CA SER A 49 -2.91 0.39 3.51
C SER A 49 -2.79 0.01 2.02
N THR A 50 -3.39 -1.08 1.51
CA THR A 50 -3.49 -1.27 0.05
C THR A 50 -4.45 -0.25 -0.57
N MET A 51 -5.58 0.04 0.09
CA MET A 51 -6.52 1.05 -0.37
C MET A 51 -5.83 2.42 -0.55
N SER A 52 -5.02 2.83 0.43
CA SER A 52 -4.26 4.08 0.34
C SER A 52 -3.20 4.07 -0.79
N GLN A 53 -2.44 2.98 -0.95
CA GLN A 53 -1.42 2.87 -2.01
C GLN A 53 -2.05 2.79 -3.41
N LEU A 54 -3.20 2.13 -3.57
CA LEU A 54 -3.97 2.18 -4.81
C LEU A 54 -4.44 3.60 -5.11
N GLY A 55 -4.81 4.38 -4.08
CA GLY A 55 -5.07 5.81 -4.20
C GLY A 55 -3.89 6.57 -4.79
N TYR A 56 -2.66 6.34 -4.31
CA TYR A 56 -1.44 6.95 -4.88
C TYR A 56 -1.28 6.65 -6.38
N MET A 57 -1.50 5.41 -6.79
CA MET A 57 -1.43 5.03 -8.20
C MET A 57 -2.54 5.67 -9.04
N VAL A 58 -3.73 5.86 -8.47
CA VAL A 58 -4.85 6.54 -9.14
C VAL A 58 -4.57 8.05 -9.27
N VAL A 59 -3.96 8.69 -8.27
CA VAL A 59 -3.50 10.09 -8.35
C VAL A 59 -2.48 10.24 -9.49
N SER A 60 -1.45 9.39 -9.53
CA SER A 60 -0.44 9.40 -10.61
C SER A 60 -1.05 9.26 -11.99
N LEU A 61 -2.03 8.36 -12.16
CA LEU A 61 -2.76 8.23 -13.42
C LEU A 61 -3.62 9.45 -13.73
N GLY A 62 -4.24 10.05 -12.71
CA GLY A 62 -5.02 11.29 -12.81
C GLY A 62 -4.19 12.50 -13.26
N MET A 63 -2.89 12.49 -13.03
CA MET A 63 -1.94 13.50 -13.49
C MET A 63 -1.32 13.18 -14.86
N GLY A 64 -1.70 12.06 -15.48
CA GLY A 64 -1.18 11.61 -16.77
C GLY A 64 0.14 10.82 -16.69
N SER A 65 0.73 10.65 -15.51
CA SER A 65 1.96 9.86 -15.32
C SER A 65 1.65 8.37 -15.23
N TYR A 66 1.53 7.73 -16.39
CA TYR A 66 1.25 6.29 -16.47
C TYR A 66 2.46 5.43 -16.07
N ARG A 67 3.68 5.90 -16.36
CA ARG A 67 4.93 5.15 -16.12
C ARG A 67 5.16 4.99 -14.63
N ALA A 68 5.11 6.09 -13.88
CA ALA A 68 5.26 6.09 -12.43
C ALA A 68 4.18 5.23 -11.76
N ALA A 69 2.93 5.33 -12.20
CA ALA A 69 1.83 4.52 -11.67
C ALA A 69 2.04 3.00 -11.86
N LEU A 70 2.45 2.57 -13.06
CA LEU A 70 2.69 1.15 -13.33
C LEU A 70 3.95 0.63 -12.64
N PHE A 71 5.00 1.44 -12.58
CA PHE A 71 6.22 1.11 -11.84
C PHE A 71 5.91 0.90 -10.35
N HIS A 72 5.17 1.84 -9.75
CA HIS A 72 4.71 1.71 -8.36
C HIS A 72 3.81 0.49 -8.16
N LEU A 73 2.92 0.17 -9.10
CA LEU A 73 2.04 -1.01 -9.03
C LEU A 73 2.84 -2.31 -8.88
N ILE A 74 3.89 -2.49 -9.66
CA ILE A 74 4.72 -3.71 -9.61
C ILE A 74 5.43 -3.81 -8.25
N ASN A 75 6.09 -2.73 -7.81
CA ASN A 75 6.81 -2.70 -6.54
C ASN A 75 5.88 -2.90 -5.34
N HIS A 76 4.71 -2.28 -5.39
CA HIS A 76 3.65 -2.43 -4.41
C HIS A 76 3.14 -3.87 -4.35
N ALA A 77 2.91 -4.52 -5.49
CA ALA A 77 2.43 -5.90 -5.54
C ALA A 77 3.39 -6.86 -4.81
N TYR A 78 4.69 -6.77 -5.07
CA TYR A 78 5.70 -7.58 -4.37
C TYR A 78 5.76 -7.27 -2.87
N SER A 79 5.81 -5.98 -2.51
CA SER A 79 5.88 -5.55 -1.11
C SER A 79 4.64 -6.02 -0.33
N LYS A 80 3.45 -5.93 -0.93
CA LYS A 80 2.21 -6.39 -0.31
C LYS A 80 2.07 -7.90 -0.27
N ALA A 81 2.52 -8.63 -1.29
CA ALA A 81 2.55 -10.08 -1.24
C ALA A 81 3.39 -10.57 -0.05
N LEU A 82 4.57 -9.98 0.16
CA LEU A 82 5.42 -10.26 1.33
C LEU A 82 4.69 -9.97 2.65
N LEU A 83 4.03 -8.81 2.76
CA LEU A 83 3.32 -8.42 3.98
C LEU A 83 2.10 -9.32 4.28
N PHE A 84 1.28 -9.65 3.28
CA PHE A 84 0.12 -10.52 3.47
C PHE A 84 0.52 -11.94 3.81
N LEU A 85 1.50 -12.52 3.11
CA LEU A 85 2.02 -13.85 3.43
C LEU A 85 2.68 -13.89 4.80
N GLY A 86 3.48 -12.86 5.13
CA GLY A 86 4.09 -12.72 6.46
C GLY A 86 3.05 -12.60 7.56
N SER A 87 1.98 -11.82 7.36
CA SER A 87 0.87 -11.73 8.31
C SER A 87 0.15 -13.06 8.50
N GLY A 88 -0.01 -13.85 7.44
CA GLY A 88 -0.59 -15.19 7.50
C GLY A 88 0.24 -16.14 8.36
N SER A 89 1.57 -16.13 8.19
CA SER A 89 2.49 -16.88 9.05
C SER A 89 2.41 -16.44 10.52
N ILE A 90 2.32 -15.14 10.79
CA ILE A 90 2.15 -14.61 12.15
C ILE A 90 0.85 -15.10 12.78
N ILE A 91 -0.27 -15.00 12.06
CA ILE A 91 -1.58 -15.45 12.56
C ILE A 91 -1.56 -16.95 12.85
N HIS A 92 -0.98 -17.75 11.96
CA HIS A 92 -0.88 -19.19 12.18
C HIS A 92 -0.03 -19.53 13.42
N SER A 93 1.06 -18.81 13.65
CA SER A 93 1.83 -18.96 14.89
C SER A 93 1.05 -18.53 16.14
N MET A 94 0.23 -17.49 16.05
CA MET A 94 -0.62 -17.03 17.15
C MET A 94 -1.74 -18.02 17.51
N GLU A 95 -2.28 -18.74 16.53
CA GLU A 95 -3.29 -19.78 16.76
C GLU A 95 -2.78 -20.90 17.69
N GLY A 96 -1.49 -21.20 17.68
CA GLY A 96 -0.88 -22.18 18.60
C GLY A 96 -0.82 -21.70 20.06
N ILE A 97 -0.85 -20.39 20.30
CA ILE A 97 -0.72 -19.80 21.64
C ILE A 97 -2.09 -19.43 22.22
N VAL A 98 -2.94 -18.82 21.39
CA VAL A 98 -4.21 -18.22 21.81
C VAL A 98 -5.42 -19.08 21.40
N GLY A 99 -5.19 -20.14 20.63
CA GLY A 99 -6.25 -20.96 20.03
C GLY A 99 -6.83 -20.32 18.77
N TYR A 100 -7.68 -21.09 18.07
CA TYR A 100 -8.35 -20.60 16.87
C TYR A 100 -9.51 -19.65 17.23
N SER A 101 -9.18 -18.36 17.29
CA SER A 101 -10.17 -17.28 17.43
C SER A 101 -9.72 -16.08 16.60
N PRO A 102 -10.40 -15.73 15.50
CA PRO A 102 -9.95 -14.68 14.60
C PRO A 102 -9.83 -13.31 15.30
N ASN A 103 -10.68 -13.04 16.29
CA ASN A 103 -10.63 -11.79 17.06
C ASN A 103 -9.40 -11.68 17.96
N GLN A 104 -8.75 -12.80 18.29
CA GLN A 104 -7.58 -12.84 19.15
C GLN A 104 -6.31 -13.09 18.34
N SER A 105 -6.30 -14.09 17.46
CA SER A 105 -5.12 -14.46 16.65
C SER A 105 -4.72 -13.41 15.62
N GLN A 106 -5.61 -12.49 15.26
CA GLN A 106 -5.34 -11.39 14.31
C GLN A 106 -5.14 -10.04 14.99
N ASN A 107 -5.34 -9.96 16.31
CA ASN A 107 -5.24 -8.71 17.07
C ASN A 107 -3.78 -8.38 17.38
N ILE A 108 -3.29 -7.28 16.81
CA ILE A 108 -1.90 -6.82 16.90
C ILE A 108 -1.48 -6.57 18.36
N VAL A 109 -2.42 -6.18 19.23
CA VAL A 109 -2.16 -5.95 20.67
C VAL A 109 -1.64 -7.21 21.37
N LEU A 110 -2.02 -8.39 20.89
CA LEU A 110 -1.63 -9.68 21.46
C LEU A 110 -0.37 -10.28 20.80
N MET A 111 0.17 -9.65 19.74
CA MET A 111 1.26 -10.19 18.91
C MET A 111 2.68 -9.78 19.38
N GLY A 112 2.84 -9.41 20.65
CA GLY A 112 4.12 -9.00 21.21
C GLY A 112 5.14 -10.14 21.31
N GLY A 113 6.44 -9.84 21.24
CA GLY A 113 7.51 -10.79 21.56
C GLY A 113 7.83 -11.86 20.50
N LEU A 114 7.12 -11.88 19.37
CA LEU A 114 7.28 -12.91 18.32
C LEU A 114 8.63 -12.89 17.59
N LYS A 115 9.41 -11.82 17.73
CA LYS A 115 10.70 -11.58 17.05
C LYS A 115 11.66 -12.78 17.13
N LYS A 116 11.77 -13.40 18.31
CA LYS A 116 12.70 -14.51 18.55
C LYS A 116 12.19 -15.86 18.03
N HIS A 117 10.89 -16.01 17.85
CA HIS A 117 10.24 -17.28 17.53
C HIS A 117 10.05 -17.49 16.03
N ILE A 118 9.88 -16.41 15.26
CA ILE A 118 9.64 -16.45 13.81
C ILE A 118 10.60 -15.51 13.05
N PRO A 119 11.92 -15.73 13.11
CA PRO A 119 12.92 -14.78 12.60
C PRO A 119 12.83 -14.54 11.08
N ILE A 120 12.53 -15.58 10.30
CA ILE A 120 12.39 -15.47 8.83
C ILE A 120 11.19 -14.60 8.48
N THR A 121 10.03 -14.88 9.08
CA THR A 121 8.80 -14.10 8.88
C THR A 121 9.00 -12.65 9.30
N GLN A 122 9.70 -12.43 10.42
CA GLN A 122 10.01 -11.08 10.91
C GLN A 122 10.87 -10.29 9.91
N ILE A 123 11.93 -10.89 9.36
CA ILE A 123 12.79 -10.23 8.36
C ILE A 123 12.00 -9.95 7.09
N ALA A 124 11.26 -10.93 6.56
CA ALA A 124 10.46 -10.77 5.35
C ALA A 124 9.39 -9.68 5.51
N PHE A 125 8.70 -9.65 6.66
CA PHE A 125 7.71 -8.63 6.97
C PHE A 125 8.35 -7.25 7.10
N LEU A 126 9.51 -7.15 7.75
CA LEU A 126 10.26 -5.90 7.90
C LEU A 126 10.78 -5.36 6.56
N VAL A 127 11.30 -6.22 5.68
CA VAL A 127 11.68 -5.81 4.32
C VAL A 127 10.47 -5.31 3.53
N GLY A 128 9.34 -6.00 3.65
CA GLY A 128 8.07 -5.57 3.05
C GLY A 128 7.60 -4.21 3.56
N THR A 129 7.70 -3.95 4.87
CA THR A 129 7.30 -2.66 5.46
C THR A 129 8.27 -1.54 5.08
N LEU A 130 9.59 -1.77 5.13
CA LEU A 130 10.60 -0.77 4.74
C LEU A 130 10.45 -0.38 3.27
N SER A 131 10.24 -1.36 2.40
CA SER A 131 9.91 -1.11 0.99
C SER A 131 8.66 -0.24 0.91
N LEU A 132 7.54 -0.66 1.52
CA LEU A 132 6.29 0.09 1.44
C LEU A 132 6.35 1.49 2.06
N CYS A 133 7.18 1.72 3.08
CA CYS A 133 7.42 3.06 3.62
C CYS A 133 8.12 3.97 2.61
N GLY A 134 8.89 3.40 1.67
CA GLY A 134 9.67 4.15 0.69
C GLY A 134 11.00 4.59 1.29
N ILE A 135 11.74 3.69 1.91
CA ILE A 135 13.06 3.98 2.47
C ILE A 135 14.14 3.66 1.40
N PRO A 136 15.14 4.53 1.16
CA PRO A 136 16.31 4.17 0.36
C PRO A 136 17.02 3.00 1.05
N PRO A 137 17.27 1.84 0.39
CA PRO A 137 17.47 1.61 -1.04
C PRO A 137 16.39 0.76 -1.74
N PHE A 138 15.12 0.79 -1.30
CA PHE A 138 14.08 -0.10 -1.82
C PHE A 138 13.33 0.47 -3.04
N ALA A 139 12.86 -0.40 -3.95
CA ALA A 139 12.18 -0.05 -5.20
C ALA A 139 11.00 0.93 -5.02
N CYS A 140 10.24 0.75 -3.94
CA CYS A 140 9.10 1.60 -3.62
C CYS A 140 9.49 3.06 -3.28
N PHE A 141 10.73 3.35 -2.85
CA PHE A 141 11.22 4.72 -2.68
C PHE A 141 11.20 5.47 -4.01
N TRP A 142 11.93 4.96 -5.02
CA TRP A 142 12.02 5.60 -6.33
C TRP A 142 10.66 5.78 -6.99
N SER A 143 9.78 4.77 -6.90
CA SER A 143 8.44 4.89 -7.49
C SER A 143 7.54 5.92 -6.80
N LYS A 144 7.66 6.13 -5.48
CA LYS A 144 6.90 7.16 -4.78
C LYS A 144 7.47 8.55 -5.05
N ASP A 145 8.79 8.65 -5.09
CA ASP A 145 9.48 9.90 -5.37
C ASP A 145 9.12 10.44 -6.77
N GLU A 146 9.05 9.54 -7.77
CA GLU A 146 8.61 9.90 -9.12
C GLU A 146 7.16 10.44 -9.14
N ILE A 147 6.23 9.77 -8.44
CA ILE A 147 4.83 10.23 -8.31
C ILE A 147 4.76 11.60 -7.62
N LEU A 148 5.54 11.80 -6.56
CA LEU A 148 5.56 13.07 -5.83
C LEU A 148 6.16 14.20 -6.67
N ASN A 149 7.26 13.94 -7.39
CA ASN A 149 7.87 14.90 -8.29
C ASN A 149 6.90 15.32 -9.40
N ASP A 150 6.22 14.35 -10.02
CA ASP A 150 5.17 14.64 -11.01
C ASP A 150 4.02 15.46 -10.40
N SER A 151 3.69 15.22 -9.12
CA SER A 151 2.59 15.93 -8.45
C SER A 151 2.91 17.39 -8.23
N TRP A 152 4.17 17.67 -7.91
CA TRP A 152 4.65 19.03 -7.71
C TRP A 152 4.69 19.81 -9.02
N LEU A 153 5.03 19.14 -10.13
CA LEU A 153 4.95 19.72 -11.47
C LEU A 153 3.49 19.96 -11.93
N TYR A 154 2.57 19.09 -11.52
CA TYR A 154 1.16 19.16 -11.91
C TYR A 154 0.39 20.26 -11.16
N SER A 155 0.63 20.40 -9.86
CA SER A 155 0.03 21.44 -9.00
C SER A 155 1.07 21.91 -7.97
N PRO A 156 1.80 23.02 -8.23
CA PRO A 156 2.85 23.50 -7.35
C PRO A 156 2.37 24.22 -6.08
N ILE A 157 1.05 24.29 -5.87
CA ILE A 157 0.37 25.02 -4.78
C ILE A 157 -0.01 24.06 -3.67
#